data_AF-A0A7Y0SEY5-F1
#
_entry.id   AF-A0A7Y0SEY5-F1
#
_cell.length_a   1.000
_cell.length_b   1.000
_cell.length_c   1.000
_cell.angle_alpha   90.00
_cell.angle_beta   90.00
_cell.angle_gamma   90.00
#
_symmetry.space_group_name_H-M   'P 1'
#
loop_
_entity.id
_entity.type
_entity.pdbx_description
1 polymer ?
#
loop_
_entity_poly.entity_id
_entity_poly.type
_entity_poly.pdbx_seq_one_letter_code
_entity_poly.pdbx_strand_id
1 'polypeptide(L)'
;MTQLIKVPIKVIIITVVLSLIVAIPVQIFEFGRLEHIAESNGYLACPPFTIASSGMTMEAMVINESLCTDAEINRIAIYGYFHELERVDKLLKTRERALGSNREE
;
A
#
# COMPACT_ATOMS: atom_id res chain seq x y z
N MET A 1 31.97 18.57 -27.39
CA MET A 1 31.95 17.24 -28.05
C MET A 1 31.51 16.20 -27.03
N THR A 2 30.25 15.80 -27.06
CA THR A 2 29.76 14.66 -26.29
C THR A 2 30.21 13.37 -26.99
N GLN A 3 31.15 12.66 -26.39
CA GLN A 3 31.55 11.31 -26.82
C GLN A 3 30.34 10.38 -26.67
N LEU A 4 29.81 9.91 -27.79
CA LEU A 4 28.73 8.92 -27.81
C LEU A 4 29.34 7.56 -27.44
N ILE A 5 29.26 7.17 -26.17
CA ILE A 5 29.73 5.86 -25.70
C ILE A 5 28.86 4.79 -26.35
N LYS A 6 29.43 4.03 -27.29
CA LYS A 6 28.75 2.90 -27.96
C LYS A 6 28.71 1.71 -26.99
N VAL A 7 27.71 1.69 -26.11
CA VAL A 7 27.51 0.57 -25.17
C VAL A 7 26.95 -0.63 -25.94
N PRO A 8 27.51 -1.85 -25.76
CA PRO A 8 26.96 -3.04 -26.40
C PRO A 8 25.56 -3.33 -25.88
N ILE A 9 24.62 -3.68 -26.77
CA ILE A 9 23.23 -4.05 -26.41
C ILE A 9 23.21 -5.16 -25.34
N LYS A 10 24.14 -6.13 -25.43
CA LYS A 10 24.27 -7.20 -24.44
C LYS A 10 24.54 -6.69 -23.02
N VAL A 11 25.32 -5.62 -22.86
CA VAL A 11 25.62 -5.02 -21.56
C VAL A 11 24.36 -4.36 -20.99
N ILE A 12 23.60 -3.63 -21.83
CA ILE A 12 22.33 -3.00 -21.43
C ILE A 12 21.33 -4.07 -20.94
N ILE A 13 21.17 -5.16 -21.70
CA ILE A 13 20.28 -6.26 -21.34
C ILE A 13 20.70 -6.86 -19.99
N ILE A 14 21.98 -7.16 -19.79
CA ILE A 14 22.50 -7.72 -18.53
C ILE A 14 22.21 -6.78 -17.36
N THR A 15 22.45 -5.48 -17.53
CA THR A 15 22.18 -4.49 -16.46
C THR A 15 20.70 -4.38 -16.12
N VAL A 16 19.80 -4.44 -17.11
CA VAL A 16 18.35 -4.38 -16.89
C VAL A 16 17.85 -5.66 -16.23
N VAL A 17 18.35 -6.82 -16.64
CA VAL A 17 17.98 -8.09 -16.01
C VAL A 17 18.45 -8.14 -14.56
N LEU A 18 19.70 -7.74 -14.29
CA LEU A 18 20.23 -7.66 -12.92
C LEU A 18 19.43 -6.69 -12.04
N SER A 19 19.03 -5.52 -12.57
CA SER A 19 18.24 -4.57 -11.79
C SER A 19 16.85 -5.11 -11.46
N LEU A 20 16.19 -5.81 -12.40
CA LEU A 20 14.90 -6.44 -12.16
C LEU A 20 14.97 -7.57 -11.14
N ILE A 21 16.03 -8.40 -11.19
CA ILE A 21 16.28 -9.48 -10.22
C ILE A 21 16.41 -8.94 -8.80
N VAL A 22 16.96 -7.75 -8.61
CA VAL A 22 17.10 -7.14 -7.29
C VAL A 22 15.84 -6.37 -6.89
N ALA A 23 15.24 -5.60 -7.79
CA ALA A 23 14.12 -4.71 -7.47
C ALA A 23 12.88 -5.47 -6.98
N ILE A 24 12.50 -6.58 -7.63
CA ILE A 24 11.29 -7.34 -7.29
C ILE A 24 11.36 -7.96 -5.88
N PRO A 25 12.38 -8.77 -5.53
CA PRO A 25 12.45 -9.36 -4.19
C PRO A 25 12.62 -8.32 -3.08
N VAL A 26 13.30 -7.20 -3.35
CA VAL A 26 13.41 -6.11 -2.37
C VAL A 26 12.04 -5.52 -2.04
N GLN A 27 11.17 -5.32 -3.04
CA GLN A 27 9.81 -4.83 -2.81
C GLN A 27 8.97 -5.78 -1.94
N ILE A 28 9.04 -7.09 -2.22
CA ILE A 28 8.32 -8.10 -1.42
C ILE A 28 8.84 -8.14 0.02
N PHE A 29 10.16 -8.07 0.20
CA PHE A 29 10.76 -8.06 1.53
C PHE A 29 10.37 -6.81 2.33
N GLU A 30 10.41 -5.63 1.71
CA GLU A 30 9.99 -4.39 2.37
C GLU A 30 8.51 -4.41 2.74
N PHE A 31 7.64 -4.99 1.91
CA PHE A 31 6.22 -5.14 2.23
C PHE A 31 6.02 -5.99 3.49
N GLY A 32 6.61 -7.18 3.53
CA GLY A 32 6.52 -8.07 4.70
C GLY A 32 7.15 -7.46 5.95
N ARG A 33 8.23 -6.68 5.81
CA ARG A 33 8.84 -5.96 6.94
C ARG A 33 7.89 -4.90 7.50
N LEU A 34 7.22 -4.14 6.64
CA LEU A 34 6.27 -3.10 7.05
C LEU A 34 5.02 -3.71 7.71
N GLU A 35 4.48 -4.78 7.12
CA GLU A 35 3.39 -5.57 7.70
C GLU A 35 3.76 -6.06 9.10
N HIS A 36 4.92 -6.70 9.25
CA HIS A 36 5.36 -7.18 10.56
C HIS A 36 5.53 -6.06 11.59
N ILE A 37 6.04 -4.90 11.17
CA ILE A 37 6.13 -3.72 12.04
C ILE A 37 4.73 -3.27 12.44
N ALA A 38 3.77 -3.17 11.51
CA ALA A 38 2.40 -2.78 11.81
C ALA A 38 1.73 -3.75 12.81
N GLU A 39 1.82 -5.05 12.55
CA GLU A 39 1.32 -6.10 13.45
C GLU A 39 1.94 -6.00 14.84
N SER A 40 3.27 -5.81 14.92
CA SER A 40 3.97 -5.65 16.20
C SER A 40 3.54 -4.40 16.98
N ASN A 41 3.02 -3.39 16.29
CA ASN A 41 2.44 -2.18 16.90
C ASN A 41 0.93 -2.30 17.17
N GLY A 42 0.35 -3.50 17.03
CA GLY A 42 -1.06 -3.77 17.34
C GLY A 42 -2.03 -3.41 16.22
N TYR A 43 -1.54 -3.16 15.01
CA TYR A 43 -2.41 -3.05 13.85
C TYR A 43 -2.91 -4.44 13.43
N LEU A 44 -4.16 -4.50 12.99
CA LEU A 44 -4.85 -5.70 12.53
C LEU A 44 -5.16 -5.53 11.04
N ALA A 45 -4.93 -6.58 10.25
CA ALA A 45 -5.32 -6.61 8.86
C ALA A 45 -6.84 -6.68 8.73
N CYS A 46 -7.41 -5.75 7.96
CA CYS A 46 -8.81 -5.81 7.56
C CYS A 46 -8.99 -6.83 6.43
N PRO A 47 -10.20 -7.40 6.27
CA PRO A 47 -10.53 -8.18 5.09
C PRO A 47 -10.25 -7.37 3.81
N PRO A 48 -9.59 -7.95 2.81
CA PRO A 48 -9.27 -7.24 1.58
C PRO A 48 -10.55 -6.84 0.87
N PHE A 49 -10.55 -5.66 0.26
CA PHE A 49 -11.67 -5.18 -0.55
C PHE A 49 -11.23 -4.69 -1.91
N THR A 50 -12.11 -4.85 -2.90
CA THR A 50 -11.85 -4.49 -4.29
C THR A 50 -12.58 -3.23 -4.64
N ILE A 51 -11.88 -2.26 -5.23
CA ILE A 51 -12.51 -1.05 -5.75
C ILE A 51 -13.17 -1.35 -7.10
N ALA A 52 -14.50 -1.24 -7.15
CA ALA A 52 -15.31 -1.73 -8.28
C ALA A 52 -14.90 -1.21 -9.66
N SER A 53 -14.35 0.00 -9.76
CA SER A 53 -13.92 0.54 -11.06
C SER A 53 -12.49 0.15 -11.47
N SER A 54 -11.65 -0.36 -10.57
CA SER A 54 -10.22 -0.56 -10.85
C SER A 54 -9.76 -2.01 -10.84
N GLY A 55 -10.57 -2.94 -10.33
CA GLY A 55 -10.19 -4.36 -10.19
C GLY A 55 -8.96 -4.59 -9.28
N MET A 56 -8.45 -3.54 -8.64
CA MET A 56 -7.36 -3.63 -7.68
C MET A 56 -7.93 -3.94 -6.30
N THR A 57 -7.30 -4.91 -5.64
CA THR A 57 -7.60 -5.29 -4.27
C THR A 57 -6.70 -4.47 -3.35
N MET A 58 -7.28 -3.88 -2.31
CA MET A 58 -6.55 -3.13 -1.30
C MET A 58 -6.53 -3.93 0.01
N GLU A 59 -5.36 -3.95 0.63
CA GLU A 59 -5.14 -4.44 1.98
C GLU A 59 -4.97 -3.23 2.91
N ALA A 60 -5.74 -3.19 3.98
CA ALA A 60 -5.71 -2.12 4.97
C ALA A 60 -5.41 -2.70 6.34
N MET A 61 -4.62 -1.99 7.14
CA MET A 61 -4.30 -2.37 8.52
C MET A 61 -4.74 -1.26 9.47
N VAL A 62 -5.40 -1.62 10.58
CA VAL A 62 -6.00 -0.66 11.52
C VAL A 62 -5.76 -1.08 12.97
N ILE A 63 -5.60 -0.13 13.89
CA ILE A 63 -5.51 -0.44 15.34
C ILE A 63 -6.85 -0.92 15.90
N ASN A 64 -7.97 -0.41 15.38
CA ASN A 64 -9.31 -0.75 15.87
C ASN A 64 -10.10 -1.45 14.77
N GLU A 65 -10.47 -2.70 15.02
CA GLU A 65 -11.25 -3.55 14.10
C GLU A 65 -12.56 -2.90 13.62
N SER A 66 -13.18 -2.03 14.44
CA SER A 66 -14.40 -1.32 14.03
C SER A 66 -14.21 -0.45 12.78
N LEU A 67 -12.96 -0.04 12.49
CA LEU A 67 -12.61 0.73 11.29
C LEU A 67 -12.65 -0.11 10.02
N CYS A 68 -12.48 -1.44 10.11
CA CYS A 68 -12.60 -2.33 8.95
C CYS A 68 -14.02 -2.35 8.38
N THR A 69 -15.02 -2.05 9.21
CA THR A 69 -16.43 -2.00 8.83
C THR A 69 -16.99 -0.58 8.67
N ASP A 70 -16.11 0.44 8.59
CA ASP A 70 -16.55 1.82 8.42
C ASP A 70 -17.40 1.98 7.15
N ALA A 71 -18.60 2.55 7.32
CA ALA A 71 -19.59 2.62 6.25
C ALA A 71 -19.14 3.51 5.08
N GLU A 72 -18.36 4.56 5.34
CA GLU A 72 -17.84 5.43 4.28
C GLU A 72 -16.74 4.72 3.48
N ILE A 73 -15.84 4.02 4.17
CA ILE A 73 -14.79 3.22 3.53
C ILE A 73 -15.39 2.09 2.71
N ASN A 74 -16.35 1.35 3.27
CA ASN A 74 -17.03 0.28 2.56
C ASN A 74 -17.80 0.80 1.33
N ARG A 75 -18.39 2.00 1.41
CA ARG A 75 -19.03 2.64 0.25
C ARG A 75 -18.03 2.94 -0.85
N ILE A 76 -16.83 3.42 -0.52
CA ILE A 76 -15.76 3.69 -1.49
C ILE A 76 -15.20 2.38 -2.05
N ALA A 77 -15.10 1.32 -1.24
CA ALA A 77 -14.74 0.00 -1.73
C ALA A 77 -15.72 -0.47 -2.82
N ILE A 78 -17.02 -0.44 -2.54
CA ILE A 78 -18.05 -0.99 -3.44
C ILE A 78 -18.28 -0.10 -4.68
N TYR A 79 -18.18 1.22 -4.56
CA TYR A 79 -18.58 2.15 -5.64
C TYR A 79 -17.48 3.13 -6.08
N GLY A 80 -16.33 3.11 -5.44
CA GLY A 80 -15.26 4.06 -5.68
C GLY A 80 -14.43 3.77 -6.92
N TYR A 81 -13.50 4.69 -7.17
CA TYR A 81 -12.53 4.64 -8.25
C TYR A 81 -11.11 4.53 -7.69
N PHE A 82 -10.16 4.13 -8.53
CA PHE A 82 -8.76 3.97 -8.12
C PHE A 82 -8.16 5.22 -7.44
N HIS A 83 -8.51 6.42 -7.90
CA HIS A 83 -7.97 7.66 -7.34
C HIS A 83 -8.49 7.95 -5.91
N GLU A 84 -9.51 7.23 -5.43
CA GLU A 84 -10.03 7.38 -4.07
C GLU A 84 -9.18 6.63 -3.03
N LEU A 85 -8.14 5.89 -3.43
CA LEU A 85 -7.24 5.19 -2.50
C LEU A 85 -6.63 6.14 -1.45
N GLU A 86 -6.14 7.31 -1.88
CA GLU A 86 -5.57 8.31 -0.97
C GLU A 86 -6.64 8.85 0.00
N ARG A 87 -7.89 8.95 -0.47
CA ARG A 87 -9.00 9.37 0.37
C ARG A 87 -9.30 8.33 1.46
N VAL A 88 -9.26 7.03 1.12
CA VAL A 88 -9.49 5.96 2.08
C VAL A 88 -8.41 5.94 3.17
N ASP A 89 -7.14 6.05 2.80
CA ASP A 89 -6.03 6.14 3.78
C ASP A 89 -6.20 7.33 4.73
N LYS A 90 -6.56 8.51 4.18
CA LYS A 90 -6.81 9.71 4.98
C LYS A 90 -7.99 9.55 5.92
N LEU A 91 -9.07 8.90 5.49
CA LEU A 91 -10.23 8.61 6.33
C LEU A 91 -9.85 7.69 7.50
N LEU A 92 -9.16 6.58 7.23
CA LEU A 92 -8.69 5.65 8.27
C LEU A 92 -7.87 6.35 9.34
N LYS A 93 -6.84 7.11 8.93
CA LYS A 93 -5.98 7.87 9.86
C LYS A 93 -6.75 8.93 10.65
N THR A 94 -7.75 9.56 10.05
CA THR A 94 -8.57 10.58 10.72
C THR A 94 -9.46 9.94 11.78
N ARG A 95 -10.12 8.82 11.45
CA ARG A 95 -11.00 8.08 12.36
C ARG A 95 -10.21 7.45 13.51
N GLU A 96 -9.04 6.90 13.23
CA GLU A 96 -8.12 6.35 14.23
C GLU A 96 -7.74 7.39 15.28
N ARG A 97 -7.33 8.60 14.85
CA ARG A 97 -7.03 9.70 15.78
C ARG A 97 -8.24 10.11 16.62
N ALA A 98 -9.43 10.18 16.02
CA ALA A 98 -10.64 10.49 16.75
C ALA A 98 -11.00 9.41 17.80
N LEU A 99 -10.78 8.13 17.49
CA LEU A 99 -10.98 7.03 18.43
C LEU A 99 -9.93 7.00 19.55
N GLY A 100 -8.67 7.36 19.25
CA GLY A 100 -7.61 7.52 20.24
C GLY A 100 -7.89 8.68 21.20
N SER A 101 -8.36 9.82 20.69
CA SER A 101 -8.74 10.98 21.51
C SER A 101 -9.86 10.68 22.51
N ASN A 102 -10.80 9.79 22.16
CA ASN A 102 -11.90 9.39 23.05
C ASN A 102 -11.48 8.39 24.15
N ARG A 103 -10.23 7.90 24.16
CA ARG A 103 -9.70 7.03 25.23
C ARG A 103 -8.93 7.78 26.31
N GLU A 104 -8.66 9.07 26.12
CA GLU A 104 -7.89 9.92 27.04
C GLU A 104 -8.76 10.88 27.88
N GLU A 105 -10.09 10.81 27.76
CA GLU A 105 -11.08 11.44 28.66
C GLU A 105 -11.73 10.41 29.60
#